data_AF-A0A7K4H4H6-F1
#
_entry.id   AF-A0A7K4H4H6-F1
#
_cell.length_a   1.000
_cell.length_b   1.000
_cell.length_c   1.000
_cell.angle_alpha   90.00
_cell.angle_beta   90.00
_cell.angle_gamma   90.00
#
_symmetry.space_group_name_H-M   'P 1'
#
loop_
_entity.id
_entity.type
_entity.pdbx_description
1 polymer ?
#
loop_
_entity_poly.entity_id
_entity_poly.type
_entity_poly.pdbx_seq_one_letter_code
_entity_poly.pdbx_strand_id
1 'polypeptide(L)'
;KSKKFKEKGEVKPLPEDVKEQMGYYIEYNDIQLNKKILADKLTEISKSTKDARYEYDLDFKKEVNIKLEALKTLISELKEKENAVKQSLEEPFIVQRINNDIETKVFQLENLAREHKLHKVDRESFEKLRDKYKQEKEALEQERDDLLEGMKLWIQDLKLEKTEMSGERKLNKGRFHSKELTEEEFNKTDKEFDLRLKKINTKIKTLEKLTK
;
A
#
# COMPACT_ATOMS: atom_id res chain seq x y z
N LYS A 1 36.55 -20.05 -14.36
CA LYS A 1 36.06 -18.80 -13.72
C LYS A 1 34.88 -19.15 -12.82
N SER A 2 35.11 -19.40 -11.53
CA SER A 2 34.05 -19.73 -10.56
C SER A 2 33.21 -18.49 -10.26
N LYS A 3 31.91 -18.58 -10.54
CA LYS A 3 30.90 -17.67 -9.98
C LYS A 3 30.81 -17.95 -8.48
N LYS A 4 31.31 -17.02 -7.65
CA LYS A 4 30.97 -16.97 -6.22
C LYS A 4 29.45 -16.76 -6.13
N PHE A 5 28.71 -17.84 -5.84
CA PHE A 5 27.41 -17.73 -5.21
C PHE A 5 27.65 -17.02 -3.89
N LYS A 6 27.28 -15.73 -3.80
CA LYS A 6 27.08 -15.11 -2.49
C LYS A 6 25.95 -15.90 -1.85
N GLU A 7 26.22 -16.57 -0.75
CA GLU A 7 25.19 -17.01 0.18
C GLU A 7 24.31 -15.79 0.43
N LYS A 8 23.07 -15.82 -0.07
CA LYS A 8 22.06 -14.88 0.35
C LYS A 8 21.83 -15.20 1.81
N GLY A 9 22.24 -14.31 2.71
CA GLY A 9 21.87 -14.41 4.11
C GLY A 9 20.36 -14.61 4.23
N GLU A 10 19.93 -15.35 5.24
CA GLU A 10 18.51 -15.50 5.55
C GLU A 10 17.88 -14.10 5.64
N VAL A 11 16.92 -13.83 4.75
CA VAL A 11 16.21 -12.55 4.74
C VAL A 11 15.42 -12.48 6.04
N LYS A 12 15.69 -11.45 6.84
CA LYS A 12 14.96 -11.24 8.08
C LYS A 12 13.49 -10.99 7.77
N PRO A 13 12.55 -11.55 8.56
CA PRO A 13 11.14 -11.24 8.40
C PRO A 13 10.92 -9.74 8.60
N LEU A 14 9.99 -9.17 7.84
CA LEU A 14 9.66 -7.75 7.96
C LEU A 14 9.19 -7.46 9.39
N PRO A 15 9.73 -6.42 10.06
CA PRO A 15 9.24 -5.97 11.35
C PRO A 15 7.74 -5.65 11.34
N GLU A 16 7.07 -5.91 12.46
CA GLU A 16 5.59 -5.84 12.52
C GLU A 16 5.06 -4.41 12.43
N ASP A 17 5.79 -3.46 13.00
CA ASP A 17 5.56 -2.02 12.85
C ASP A 17 5.60 -1.58 11.38
N VAL A 18 6.52 -2.12 10.60
CA VAL A 18 6.61 -1.83 9.15
C VAL A 18 5.45 -2.47 8.40
N LYS A 19 5.03 -3.69 8.78
CA LYS A 19 3.82 -4.29 8.21
C LYS A 19 2.56 -3.49 8.54
N GLU A 20 2.46 -2.97 9.75
CA GLU A 20 1.35 -2.14 10.19
C GLU A 20 1.30 -0.83 9.40
N GLN A 21 2.44 -0.14 9.25
CA GLN A 21 2.54 1.05 8.39
C GLN A 21 2.09 0.75 6.95
N MET A 22 2.57 -0.35 6.37
CA MET A 22 2.14 -0.80 5.04
C MET A 22 0.63 -1.11 4.98
N GLY A 23 0.08 -1.67 6.06
CA GLY A 23 -1.36 -1.88 6.25
C GLY A 23 -2.16 -0.57 6.16
N TYR A 24 -1.71 0.48 6.86
CA TYR A 24 -2.35 1.80 6.77
C TYR A 24 -2.31 2.38 5.36
N TYR A 25 -1.20 2.25 4.63
CA TYR A 25 -1.12 2.67 3.23
C TYR A 25 -2.07 1.89 2.31
N ILE A 26 -2.22 0.59 2.54
CA ILE A 26 -3.18 -0.25 1.80
C ILE A 26 -4.61 0.22 2.08
N GLU A 27 -4.97 0.36 3.35
CA GLU A 27 -6.31 0.78 3.77
C GLU A 27 -6.65 2.16 3.22
N TYR A 28 -5.71 3.10 3.29
CA TYR A 28 -5.88 4.43 2.72
C TYR A 28 -6.18 4.38 1.22
N ASN A 29 -5.41 3.59 0.45
CA ASN A 29 -5.64 3.46 -0.99
C ASN A 29 -6.99 2.79 -1.31
N ASP A 30 -7.40 1.80 -0.52
CA ASP A 30 -8.73 1.17 -0.65
C ASP A 30 -9.85 2.18 -0.36
N ILE A 31 -9.71 3.03 0.66
CA ILE A 31 -10.65 4.11 0.96
C ILE A 31 -10.73 5.10 -0.21
N GLN A 32 -9.59 5.53 -0.77
CA GLN A 32 -9.59 6.43 -1.94
C GLN A 32 -10.30 5.81 -3.15
N LEU A 33 -10.07 4.52 -3.42
CA LEU A 33 -10.75 3.80 -4.48
C LEU A 33 -12.27 3.74 -4.26
N ASN A 34 -12.70 3.40 -3.04
CA ASN A 34 -14.11 3.32 -2.69
C ASN A 34 -14.79 4.70 -2.80
N LYS A 35 -14.15 5.76 -2.34
CA LYS A 35 -14.66 7.14 -2.50
C LYS A 35 -14.84 7.50 -3.96
N LYS A 36 -13.91 7.13 -4.84
CA LYS A 36 -14.05 7.34 -6.29
C LYS A 36 -15.27 6.61 -6.85
N ILE A 37 -15.45 5.34 -6.50
CA ILE A 37 -16.61 4.54 -6.93
C ILE A 37 -17.93 5.18 -6.45
N LEU A 38 -17.98 5.64 -5.19
CA LEU A 38 -19.17 6.29 -4.66
C LEU A 38 -19.44 7.65 -5.32
N ALA A 39 -18.40 8.41 -5.67
CA ALA A 39 -18.54 9.67 -6.39
C ALA A 39 -19.12 9.47 -7.81
N ASP A 40 -18.67 8.42 -8.51
CA ASP A 40 -19.20 8.05 -9.82
C ASP A 40 -20.68 7.65 -9.72
N LYS A 41 -21.03 6.81 -8.73
CA LYS A 41 -22.43 6.43 -8.44
C LYS A 41 -23.30 7.62 -8.04
N LEU A 42 -22.77 8.55 -7.25
CA LEU A 42 -23.48 9.76 -6.86
C LEU A 42 -23.80 10.63 -8.08
N THR A 43 -22.85 10.72 -9.02
CA THR A 43 -23.04 11.46 -10.28
C THR A 43 -24.07 10.78 -11.17
N GLU A 44 -24.10 9.45 -11.21
CA GLU A 44 -25.12 8.68 -11.91
C GLU A 44 -26.53 8.92 -11.33
N ILE A 45 -26.69 8.80 -10.02
CA ILE A 45 -27.98 9.00 -9.36
C ILE A 45 -28.43 10.47 -9.44
N SER A 46 -27.49 11.41 -9.44
CA SER A 46 -27.77 12.84 -9.68
C SER A 46 -28.25 13.14 -11.10
N LYS A 47 -28.09 12.22 -12.06
CA LYS A 47 -28.76 12.34 -13.37
C LYS A 47 -30.23 11.93 -13.27
N SER A 48 -30.55 10.96 -12.43
CA SER A 48 -31.94 10.54 -12.19
C SER A 48 -32.80 11.63 -11.53
N THR A 49 -32.19 12.56 -10.78
CA THR A 49 -32.91 13.74 -10.27
C THR A 49 -33.24 14.77 -11.35
N LYS A 50 -32.67 14.64 -12.56
CA LYS A 50 -32.97 15.50 -13.72
C LYS A 50 -33.98 14.85 -14.68
N ASP A 51 -34.39 13.62 -14.41
CA ASP A 51 -35.44 12.93 -15.17
C ASP A 51 -36.78 13.62 -14.90
N ALA A 52 -37.59 13.85 -15.93
CA ALA A 52 -38.89 14.50 -15.78
C ALA A 52 -39.79 13.77 -14.77
N ARG A 53 -39.66 12.44 -14.65
CA ARG A 53 -40.40 11.63 -13.68
C ARG A 53 -40.07 12.02 -12.23
N TYR A 54 -38.90 12.56 -11.95
CA TYR A 54 -38.52 12.96 -10.59
C TYR A 54 -39.42 14.06 -10.01
N GLU A 55 -39.99 14.92 -10.85
CA GLU A 55 -40.90 15.98 -10.41
C GLU A 55 -42.34 15.48 -10.24
N TYR A 56 -42.77 14.51 -11.05
CA TYR A 56 -44.19 14.15 -11.18
C TYR A 56 -44.54 12.76 -10.61
N ASP A 57 -43.56 11.87 -10.42
CA ASP A 57 -43.71 10.53 -9.85
C ASP A 57 -43.13 10.50 -8.43
N LEU A 58 -44.02 10.47 -7.43
CA LEU A 58 -43.66 10.47 -6.01
C LEU A 58 -42.88 9.23 -5.59
N ASP A 59 -43.20 8.06 -6.16
CA ASP A 59 -42.53 6.80 -5.82
C ASP A 59 -41.11 6.80 -6.38
N PHE A 60 -40.94 7.23 -7.63
CA PHE A 60 -39.63 7.40 -8.26
C PHE A 60 -38.77 8.44 -7.51
N LYS A 61 -39.35 9.58 -7.12
CA LYS A 61 -38.68 10.62 -6.32
C LYS A 61 -38.21 10.07 -4.98
N LYS A 62 -39.04 9.30 -4.29
CA LYS A 62 -38.71 8.70 -2.99
C LYS A 62 -37.56 7.68 -3.15
N GLU A 63 -37.60 6.85 -4.18
CA GLU A 63 -36.55 5.86 -4.46
C GLU A 63 -35.19 6.53 -4.71
N VAL A 64 -35.15 7.57 -5.55
CA VAL A 64 -33.93 8.32 -5.85
C VAL A 64 -33.37 9.00 -4.60
N ASN A 65 -34.23 9.59 -3.76
CA ASN A 65 -33.80 10.23 -2.51
C ASN A 65 -33.23 9.23 -1.49
N ILE A 66 -33.85 8.06 -1.33
CA ILE A 66 -33.31 7.00 -0.46
C ILE A 66 -31.91 6.59 -0.93
N LYS A 67 -31.72 6.42 -2.25
CA LYS A 67 -30.41 6.07 -2.83
C LYS A 67 -29.38 7.18 -2.62
N LEU A 68 -29.76 8.45 -2.75
CA LEU A 68 -28.88 9.59 -2.49
C LEU A 68 -28.44 9.67 -1.04
N GLU A 69 -29.37 9.54 -0.09
CA GLU A 69 -29.05 9.58 1.34
C GLU A 69 -28.17 8.41 1.78
N ALA A 70 -28.42 7.21 1.26
CA ALA A 70 -27.55 6.05 1.49
C ALA A 70 -26.11 6.31 0.98
N LEU A 71 -25.95 6.88 -0.23
CA LEU A 71 -24.62 7.22 -0.76
C LEU A 71 -23.92 8.31 0.07
N LYS A 72 -24.65 9.36 0.49
CA LYS A 72 -24.08 10.43 1.33
C LYS A 72 -23.57 9.87 2.66
N THR A 73 -24.35 8.99 3.28
CA THR A 73 -23.98 8.32 4.54
C THR A 73 -22.70 7.52 4.37
N LEU A 74 -22.62 6.67 3.33
CA LEU A 74 -21.42 5.89 3.02
C LEU A 74 -20.18 6.76 2.72
N ILE A 75 -20.38 7.90 2.04
CA ILE A 75 -19.28 8.85 1.79
C ILE A 75 -18.80 9.48 3.10
N SER A 76 -19.70 9.81 4.03
CA SER A 76 -19.34 10.35 5.35
C SER A 76 -18.54 9.33 6.17
N GLU A 77 -19.03 8.08 6.25
CA GLU A 77 -18.31 6.99 6.94
C GLU A 77 -16.91 6.76 6.37
N LEU A 78 -16.76 6.79 5.03
CA LEU A 78 -15.45 6.66 4.40
C LEU A 78 -14.54 7.85 4.69
N LYS A 79 -15.08 9.08 4.83
CA LYS A 79 -14.27 10.25 5.22
C LYS A 79 -13.79 10.13 6.67
N GLU A 80 -14.63 9.63 7.57
CA GLU A 80 -14.23 9.40 8.96
C GLU A 80 -13.12 8.36 9.05
N LYS A 81 -13.27 7.22 8.35
CA LYS A 81 -12.21 6.21 8.25
C LYS A 81 -10.95 6.75 7.61
N GLU A 82 -11.06 7.55 6.55
CA GLU A 82 -9.92 8.21 5.92
C GLU A 82 -9.14 9.07 6.92
N ASN A 83 -9.85 9.86 7.74
CA ASN A 83 -9.22 10.73 8.72
C ASN A 83 -8.49 9.93 9.81
N ALA A 84 -9.10 8.84 10.29
CA ALA A 84 -8.45 7.93 11.25
C ALA A 84 -7.16 7.34 10.68
N VAL A 85 -7.19 6.82 9.45
CA VAL A 85 -6.01 6.25 8.80
C VAL A 85 -4.96 7.32 8.50
N LYS A 86 -5.36 8.54 8.13
CA LYS A 86 -4.43 9.65 7.86
C LYS A 86 -3.61 10.03 9.09
N GLN A 87 -4.20 10.00 10.29
CA GLN A 87 -3.47 10.28 11.53
C GLN A 87 -2.33 9.27 11.73
N SER A 88 -2.58 7.99 11.40
CA SER A 88 -1.54 6.95 11.44
C SER A 88 -0.50 7.04 10.31
N LEU A 89 -0.70 7.93 9.32
CA LEU A 89 0.19 8.15 8.18
C LEU A 89 0.94 9.50 8.24
N GLU A 90 0.81 10.28 9.33
CA GLU A 90 1.48 11.57 9.47
C GLU A 90 3.01 11.43 9.53
N GLU A 91 3.50 10.32 10.08
CA GLU A 91 4.93 10.03 10.08
C GLU A 91 5.42 9.56 8.70
N PRO A 92 6.61 9.99 8.26
CA PRO A 92 7.21 9.46 7.04
C PRO A 92 7.34 7.95 7.11
N PHE A 93 7.08 7.28 5.98
CA PHE A 93 7.29 5.85 5.87
C PHE A 93 8.73 5.50 6.27
N ILE A 94 8.93 4.40 7.01
CA ILE A 94 10.21 4.01 7.60
C ILE A 94 11.39 4.10 6.63
N VAL A 95 11.22 3.65 5.39
CA VAL A 95 12.27 3.68 4.36
C VAL A 95 12.63 5.11 3.96
N GLN A 96 11.64 6.01 3.90
CA GLN A 96 11.88 7.43 3.62
C GLN A 96 12.61 8.11 4.78
N ARG A 97 12.21 7.80 6.03
CA ARG A 97 12.90 8.29 7.22
C ARG A 97 14.38 7.89 7.21
N ILE A 98 14.67 6.60 6.98
CA ILE A 98 16.05 6.09 6.93
C ILE A 98 16.84 6.74 5.79
N ASN A 99 16.24 6.98 4.63
CA ASN A 99 16.90 7.69 3.54
C ASN A 99 17.28 9.13 3.95
N ASN A 100 16.40 9.86 4.63
CA ASN A 100 16.71 11.20 5.14
C ASN A 100 17.84 11.16 6.18
N ASP A 101 17.87 10.13 7.03
CA ASP A 101 18.94 9.95 8.02
C ASP A 101 20.29 9.66 7.32
N ILE A 102 20.29 8.84 6.27
CA ILE A 102 21.48 8.58 5.43
C ILE A 102 21.97 9.88 4.78
N GLU A 103 21.08 10.68 4.19
CA GLU A 103 21.44 11.98 3.60
C GLU A 103 22.05 12.92 4.64
N THR A 104 21.48 12.94 5.85
CA THR A 104 22.02 13.70 6.98
C THR A 104 23.44 13.23 7.34
N LYS A 105 23.70 11.92 7.36
CA LYS A 105 25.05 11.38 7.61
C LYS A 105 26.03 11.73 6.50
N VAL A 106 25.60 11.70 5.24
CA VAL A 106 26.42 12.15 4.10
C VAL A 106 26.80 13.61 4.27
N PHE A 107 25.83 14.48 4.58
CA PHE A 107 26.08 15.89 4.83
C PHE A 107 27.03 16.12 6.00
N GLN A 108 26.85 15.39 7.11
CA GLN A 108 27.75 15.45 8.27
C GLN A 108 29.19 15.07 7.92
N LEU A 109 29.38 14.01 7.12
CA LEU A 109 30.70 13.59 6.64
C LEU A 109 31.35 14.64 5.73
N GLU A 110 30.59 15.23 4.82
CA GLU A 110 31.06 16.29 3.93
C GLU A 110 31.43 17.57 4.69
N ASN A 111 30.64 17.94 5.69
CA ASN A 111 30.92 19.11 6.53
C ASN A 111 32.17 18.87 7.40
N LEU A 112 32.27 17.70 8.04
CA LEU A 112 33.43 17.31 8.84
C LEU A 112 34.73 17.34 8.01
N ALA A 113 34.69 16.86 6.77
CA ALA A 113 35.81 16.92 5.86
C ALA A 113 36.21 18.37 5.50
N ARG A 114 35.24 19.27 5.34
CA ARG A 114 35.49 20.71 5.12
C ARG A 114 36.09 21.37 6.35
N GLU A 115 35.57 21.11 7.54
CA GLU A 115 36.06 21.70 8.79
C GLU A 115 37.47 21.26 9.13
N HIS A 116 37.82 19.99 8.91
CA HIS A 116 39.19 19.50 9.05
C HIS A 116 40.15 20.16 8.05
N LYS A 117 39.74 20.37 6.79
CA LYS A 117 40.53 21.13 5.80
C LYS A 117 40.76 22.59 6.20
N LEU A 118 39.81 23.18 6.94
CA LEU A 118 39.91 24.53 7.49
C LEU A 118 40.64 24.56 8.84
N HIS A 119 41.24 23.44 9.27
CA HIS A 119 41.94 23.29 10.55
C HIS A 119 41.08 23.65 11.78
N LYS A 120 39.75 23.56 11.67
CA LYS A 120 38.81 23.83 12.78
C LYS A 120 38.63 22.64 13.71
N VAL A 121 38.97 21.43 13.24
CA VAL A 121 38.89 20.17 13.98
C VAL A 121 40.26 19.52 13.89
N ASP A 122 40.77 19.04 15.02
CA ASP A 122 42.04 18.32 15.06
C ASP A 122 41.93 16.96 14.36
N ARG A 123 43.08 16.41 13.97
CA ARG A 123 43.13 15.16 13.21
C ARG A 123 42.53 13.97 13.95
N GLU A 124 42.75 13.88 15.25
CA GLU A 124 42.28 12.74 16.05
C GLU A 124 40.75 12.78 16.18
N SER A 125 40.19 13.95 16.49
CA SER A 125 38.74 14.17 16.51
C SER A 125 38.10 13.93 15.15
N PHE A 126 38.75 14.38 14.07
CA PHE A 126 38.31 14.13 12.69
C PHE A 126 38.23 12.64 12.38
N GLU A 127 39.30 11.87 12.65
CA GLU A 127 39.34 10.44 12.36
C GLU A 127 38.27 9.69 13.16
N LYS A 128 38.11 9.99 14.46
CA LYS A 128 37.08 9.39 15.33
C LYS A 128 35.66 9.69 14.84
N LEU A 129 35.33 10.95 14.57
CA LEU A 129 34.00 11.35 14.13
C LEU A 129 33.67 10.80 12.74
N ARG A 130 34.64 10.81 11.83
CA ARG A 130 34.47 10.27 10.47
C ARG A 130 34.15 8.78 10.52
N ASP A 131 34.89 8.02 11.30
CA ASP A 131 34.70 6.58 11.39
C ASP A 131 33.36 6.25 12.08
N LYS A 132 32.96 7.01 13.11
CA LYS A 132 31.63 6.92 13.72
C LYS A 132 30.51 7.17 12.70
N TYR A 133 30.55 8.29 11.97
CA TYR A 133 29.49 8.63 11.00
C TYR A 133 29.44 7.64 9.83
N LYS A 134 30.58 7.08 9.41
CA LYS A 134 30.60 6.01 8.42
C LYS A 134 29.90 4.75 8.92
N GLN A 135 30.22 4.31 10.14
CA GLN A 135 29.58 3.14 10.74
C GLN A 135 28.06 3.34 10.90
N GLU A 136 27.62 4.51 11.38
CA GLU A 136 26.21 4.84 11.50
C GLU A 136 25.50 4.85 10.14
N LYS A 137 26.14 5.42 9.11
CA LYS A 137 25.61 5.41 7.73
C LYS A 137 25.50 3.99 7.18
N GLU A 138 26.53 3.17 7.35
CA GLU A 138 26.53 1.78 6.89
C GLU A 138 25.44 0.95 7.57
N ALA A 139 25.22 1.16 8.88
CA ALA A 139 24.14 0.52 9.61
C ALA A 139 22.74 0.92 9.08
N LEU A 140 22.52 2.21 8.80
CA LEU A 140 21.27 2.70 8.21
C LEU A 140 21.05 2.15 6.79
N GLU A 141 22.11 2.08 5.96
CA GLU A 141 22.04 1.50 4.62
C GLU A 141 21.68 0.02 4.68
N GLN A 142 22.26 -0.72 5.62
CA GLN A 142 21.94 -2.13 5.84
C GLN A 142 20.49 -2.32 6.31
N GLU A 143 20.02 -1.51 7.26
CA GLU A 143 18.63 -1.56 7.75
C GLU A 143 17.63 -1.29 6.62
N ARG A 144 17.88 -0.26 5.81
CA ARG A 144 17.07 0.05 4.63
C ARG A 144 17.00 -1.12 3.66
N ASP A 145 18.14 -1.72 3.36
CA ASP A 145 18.23 -2.81 2.39
C ASP A 145 17.53 -4.08 2.90
N ASP A 146 17.69 -4.41 4.19
CA ASP A 146 16.97 -5.48 4.89
C ASP A 146 15.44 -5.26 4.80
N LEU A 147 14.97 -4.04 5.08
CA LEU A 147 13.54 -3.69 4.97
C LEU A 147 13.02 -3.82 3.54
N LEU A 148 13.75 -3.30 2.56
CA LEU A 148 13.36 -3.40 1.15
C LEU A 148 13.31 -4.85 0.67
N GLU A 149 14.21 -5.71 1.13
CA GLU A 149 14.18 -7.13 0.80
C GLU A 149 12.98 -7.84 1.46
N GLY A 150 12.71 -7.57 2.73
CA GLY A 150 11.52 -8.07 3.43
C GLY A 150 10.21 -7.65 2.74
N MET A 151 10.12 -6.39 2.31
CA MET A 151 8.94 -5.90 1.58
C MET A 151 8.77 -6.60 0.23
N LYS A 152 9.87 -6.87 -0.48
CA LYS A 152 9.84 -7.61 -1.76
C LYS A 152 9.38 -9.05 -1.58
N LEU A 153 9.79 -9.72 -0.50
CA LEU A 153 9.30 -11.06 -0.17
C LEU A 153 7.79 -11.04 0.07
N TRP A 154 7.30 -10.10 0.87
CA TRP A 154 5.86 -10.01 1.11
C TRP A 154 5.06 -9.71 -0.18
N ILE A 155 5.59 -8.87 -1.07
CA ILE A 155 5.00 -8.65 -2.40
C ILE A 155 4.98 -9.95 -3.22
N GLN A 156 6.01 -10.79 -3.12
CA GLN A 156 6.04 -12.10 -3.78
C GLN A 156 4.99 -13.04 -3.20
N ASP A 157 4.83 -13.10 -1.88
CA ASP A 157 3.80 -13.91 -1.23
C ASP A 157 2.40 -13.52 -1.70
N LEU A 158 2.10 -12.22 -1.78
CA LEU A 158 0.82 -11.73 -2.32
C LEU A 158 0.64 -12.08 -3.81
N LYS A 159 1.71 -12.13 -4.60
CA LYS A 159 1.66 -12.55 -6.01
C LYS A 159 1.39 -14.05 -6.14
N LEU A 160 1.92 -14.86 -5.23
CA LEU A 160 1.62 -16.30 -5.14
C LEU A 160 0.16 -16.50 -4.75
N GLU A 161 -0.31 -15.84 -3.68
CA GLU A 161 -1.72 -15.89 -3.23
C GLU A 161 -2.69 -15.49 -4.35
N LYS A 162 -2.35 -14.44 -5.12
CA LYS A 162 -3.13 -14.04 -6.31
C LYS A 162 -3.19 -15.14 -7.37
N THR A 163 -2.08 -15.85 -7.58
CA THR A 163 -1.97 -16.92 -8.59
C THR A 163 -2.79 -18.13 -8.15
N GLU A 164 -2.70 -18.51 -6.88
CA GLU A 164 -3.49 -19.58 -6.28
C GLU A 164 -4.98 -19.30 -6.39
N MET A 165 -5.45 -18.11 -5.96
CA MET A 165 -6.87 -17.73 -6.11
C MET A 165 -7.33 -17.69 -7.57
N SER A 166 -6.46 -17.30 -8.51
CA SER A 166 -6.77 -17.36 -9.94
C SER A 166 -6.93 -18.81 -10.43
N GLY A 167 -6.11 -19.72 -9.91
CA GLY A 167 -6.25 -21.17 -10.11
C GLY A 167 -7.56 -21.71 -9.56
N GLU A 168 -7.89 -21.37 -8.32
CA GLU A 168 -9.16 -21.76 -7.68
C GLU A 168 -10.39 -21.24 -8.45
N ARG A 169 -10.34 -19.99 -8.92
CA ARG A 169 -11.40 -19.44 -9.77
C ARG A 169 -11.58 -20.23 -11.08
N LYS A 170 -10.48 -20.65 -11.71
CA LYS A 170 -10.54 -21.50 -12.92
C LYS A 170 -11.12 -22.87 -12.62
N LEU A 171 -10.79 -23.47 -11.48
CA LEU A 171 -11.39 -24.72 -11.03
C LEU A 171 -12.89 -24.56 -10.77
N ASN A 172 -13.31 -23.48 -10.10
CA ASN A 172 -14.71 -23.15 -9.88
C ASN A 172 -15.48 -23.03 -11.21
N LYS A 173 -14.88 -22.36 -12.21
CA LYS A 173 -15.41 -22.32 -13.58
C LYS A 173 -15.50 -23.73 -14.19
N GLY A 174 -14.48 -24.57 -14.03
CA GLY A 174 -14.50 -25.97 -14.48
C GLY A 174 -15.66 -26.77 -13.88
N ARG A 175 -15.85 -26.69 -12.57
CA ARG A 175 -16.95 -27.35 -11.84
C ARG A 175 -18.33 -26.93 -12.35
N PHE A 176 -18.51 -25.65 -12.63
CA PHE A 176 -19.74 -25.15 -13.27
C PHE A 176 -19.96 -25.76 -14.66
N HIS A 177 -18.92 -25.86 -15.51
CA HIS A 177 -19.05 -26.48 -16.84
C HIS A 177 -19.33 -27.99 -16.75
N SER A 178 -18.80 -28.67 -15.73
CA SER A 178 -19.10 -30.07 -15.40
C SER A 178 -20.46 -30.27 -14.73
N LYS A 179 -21.23 -29.20 -14.49
CA LYS A 179 -22.53 -29.21 -13.79
C LYS A 179 -22.46 -29.72 -12.35
N GLU A 180 -21.31 -29.59 -11.71
CA GLU A 180 -21.13 -29.87 -10.27
C GLU A 180 -21.64 -28.72 -9.38
N LEU A 181 -21.81 -27.53 -9.97
CA LEU A 181 -22.33 -26.33 -9.31
C LEU A 181 -23.55 -25.81 -10.07
N THR A 182 -24.51 -25.27 -9.32
CA THR A 182 -25.59 -24.49 -9.92
C THR A 182 -25.08 -23.13 -10.44
N GLU A 183 -25.83 -22.51 -11.33
CA GLU A 183 -25.52 -21.17 -11.84
C GLU A 183 -25.47 -20.12 -10.71
N GLU A 184 -26.37 -20.25 -9.72
CA GLU A 184 -26.42 -19.33 -8.59
C GLU A 184 -25.18 -19.46 -7.68
N GLU A 185 -24.76 -20.69 -7.36
CA GLU A 185 -23.54 -20.97 -6.59
C GLU A 185 -22.28 -20.51 -7.32
N PHE A 186 -22.20 -20.77 -8.63
CA PHE A 186 -21.10 -20.30 -9.47
C PHE A 186 -21.01 -18.78 -9.46
N ASN A 187 -22.12 -18.08 -9.72
CA ASN A 187 -22.16 -16.62 -9.81
C ASN A 187 -21.81 -15.96 -8.47
N LYS A 188 -22.24 -16.53 -7.35
CA LYS A 188 -21.88 -16.04 -6.01
C LYS A 188 -20.38 -16.15 -5.77
N THR A 189 -19.82 -17.33 -6.02
CA THR A 189 -18.41 -17.64 -5.78
C THR A 189 -17.49 -16.86 -6.73
N ASP A 190 -17.88 -16.70 -8.01
CA ASP A 190 -17.09 -15.95 -8.99
C ASP A 190 -17.01 -14.46 -8.63
N LYS A 191 -18.10 -13.86 -8.16
CA LYS A 191 -18.10 -12.48 -7.64
C LYS A 191 -17.18 -12.31 -6.43
N GLU A 192 -17.13 -13.31 -5.55
CA GLU A 192 -16.23 -13.29 -4.40
C GLU A 192 -14.76 -13.37 -4.83
N PHE A 193 -14.42 -14.27 -5.76
CA PHE A 193 -13.08 -14.32 -6.35
C PHE A 193 -12.69 -13.01 -7.01
N ASP A 194 -13.60 -12.39 -7.77
CA ASP A 194 -13.37 -11.08 -8.39
C ASP A 194 -13.04 -9.99 -7.36
N LEU A 195 -13.78 -9.95 -6.25
CA LEU A 195 -13.53 -8.99 -5.17
C LEU A 195 -12.17 -9.24 -4.52
N ARG A 196 -11.86 -10.49 -4.16
CA ARG A 196 -10.59 -10.85 -3.50
C ARG A 196 -9.39 -10.59 -4.40
N LEU A 197 -9.45 -10.99 -5.68
CA LEU A 197 -8.39 -10.74 -6.66
C LEU A 197 -8.15 -9.23 -6.87
N LYS A 198 -9.22 -8.42 -6.92
CA LYS A 198 -9.09 -6.95 -6.99
C LYS A 198 -8.37 -6.40 -5.75
N LYS A 199 -8.77 -6.83 -4.54
CA LYS A 199 -8.14 -6.41 -3.28
C LYS A 199 -6.65 -6.74 -3.26
N ILE A 200 -6.27 -8.00 -3.55
CA ILE A 200 -4.85 -8.38 -3.59
C ILE A 200 -4.08 -7.57 -4.63
N ASN A 201 -4.67 -7.33 -5.79
CA ASN A 201 -4.00 -6.55 -6.82
C ASN A 201 -3.77 -5.08 -6.38
N THR A 202 -4.71 -4.48 -5.64
CA THR A 202 -4.53 -3.14 -5.04
C THR A 202 -3.44 -3.16 -3.96
N LYS A 203 -3.41 -4.19 -3.11
CA LYS A 203 -2.34 -4.39 -2.12
C LYS A 203 -0.97 -4.42 -2.79
N ILE A 204 -0.78 -5.33 -3.75
CA ILE A 204 0.48 -5.46 -4.51
C ILE A 204 0.90 -4.12 -5.10
N LYS A 205 -0.01 -3.41 -5.80
CA LYS A 205 0.31 -2.11 -6.42
C LYS A 205 0.70 -1.04 -5.40
N THR A 206 0.09 -1.06 -4.21
CA THR A 206 0.40 -0.12 -3.13
C THR A 206 1.80 -0.39 -2.60
N LEU A 207 2.09 -1.65 -2.29
CA LEU A 207 3.40 -2.03 -1.76
C LEU A 207 4.52 -1.81 -2.79
N GLU A 208 4.28 -2.12 -4.06
CA GLU A 208 5.24 -1.84 -5.15
C GLU A 208 5.55 -0.35 -5.33
N LYS A 209 4.67 0.56 -4.89
CA LYS A 209 4.96 2.00 -4.88
C LYS A 209 5.80 2.40 -3.67
N LEU A 210 5.62 1.76 -2.52
CA LEU A 210 6.38 2.04 -1.31
C LEU A 210 7.83 1.51 -1.37
N THR A 211 8.08 0.50 -2.21
CA THR A 211 9.42 -0.07 -2.42
C THR A 211 10.23 0.61 -3.54
N LYS A 212 9.72 1.70 -4.12
CA LYS A 212 10.39 2.48 -5.18
C LYS A 212 11.05 3.71 -4.59
#